data_AF-A0A3L7XQP2-F1
#
_entry.id   AF-A0A3L7XQP2-F1
#
_cell.length_a   1.000
_cell.length_b   1.000
_cell.length_c   1.000
_cell.angle_alpha   90.00
_cell.angle_beta   90.00
_cell.angle_gamma   90.00
#
_symmetry.space_group_name_H-M   'P 1'
#
loop_
_entity.id
_entity.type
_entity.pdbx_description
1 polymer ?
#
loop_
_entity_poly.entity_id
_entity_poly.type
_entity_poly.pdbx_seq_one_letter_code
_entity_poly.pdbx_strand_id
1 'polypeptide(L)' 'WSPDGSQLLYVSSRDGNAEIYSMLANGSSQTNLSRNSGADVEPAWQLK' A
#
# COMPACT_ATOMS: atom_id res chain seq x y z
N TRP A 1 4.13 6.01 5.66
CA TRP A 1 4.82 7.05 4.88
C TRP A 1 6.23 6.58 4.62
N SER A 2 6.73 6.72 3.40
CA SER A 2 8.15 6.54 3.11
C SER A 2 8.99 7.51 3.96
N PRO A 3 10.29 7.25 4.18
CA PRO A 3 11.13 8.10 5.04
C PRO A 3 11.20 9.57 4.59
N ASP A 4 11.03 9.82 3.30
CA ASP A 4 10.99 11.15 2.67
C ASP A 4 9.57 11.74 2.56
N GLY A 5 8.55 11.01 3.02
CA GLY A 5 7.14 11.42 2.95
C GLY A 5 6.54 11.47 1.54
N SER A 6 7.26 11.02 0.50
CA SER A 6 6.77 11.08 -0.89
C SER A 6 5.72 10.01 -1.22
N GLN A 7 5.69 8.92 -0.45
CA GLN A 7 4.86 7.75 -0.69
C GLN A 7 4.16 7.22 0.56
N LEU A 8 3.06 6.52 0.33
CA LEU A 8 2.18 5.94 1.32
C LEU A 8 1.96 4.46 1.04
N LEU A 9 1.95 3.65 2.10
CA LEU A 9 1.36 2.32 2.07
C LEU A 9 0.02 2.38 2.78
N TYR A 10 -1.00 1.73 2.23
CA TYR A 10 -2.32 1.65 2.84
C TYR A 10 -3.04 0.35 2.45
N VAL A 11 -4.02 -0.03 3.26
CA VAL A 11 -4.85 -1.22 3.00
C VAL A 11 -6.13 -0.80 2.30
N SER A 12 -6.57 -1.55 1.29
CA SER A 12 -7.84 -1.31 0.61
C SER A 12 -8.50 -2.61 0.20
N SER A 13 -9.83 -2.68 0.34
CA SER A 13 -10.64 -3.83 -0.11
C SER A 13 -11.31 -3.61 -1.47
N ARG A 14 -10.81 -2.66 -2.26
CA ARG A 14 -11.46 -2.18 -3.49
C ARG A 14 -11.55 -3.23 -4.59
N ASP A 15 -10.69 -4.25 -4.55
CA ASP A 15 -10.59 -5.30 -5.56
C ASP A 15 -11.14 -6.67 -5.08
N GLY A 16 -11.87 -6.70 -3.94
CA GLY A 16 -12.61 -7.87 -3.46
C GLY A 16 -12.10 -8.49 -2.15
N ASN A 17 -10.83 -8.26 -1.81
CA ASN A 17 -10.19 -8.64 -0.54
C ASN A 17 -9.25 -7.51 -0.09
N ALA A 18 -8.86 -7.53 1.20
CA ALA A 18 -7.97 -6.53 1.75
C ALA A 18 -6.55 -6.73 1.22
N GLU A 19 -6.02 -5.71 0.54
CA GLU A 19 -4.71 -5.74 -0.12
C GLU A 19 -3.91 -4.50 0.28
N ILE A 20 -2.58 -4.62 0.24
CA ILE A 20 -1.64 -3.52 0.46
C ILE A 20 -1.39 -2.79 -0.86
N TYR A 21 -1.55 -1.48 -0.84
CA TYR A 21 -1.28 -0.60 -1.97
C TYR A 21 -0.20 0.42 -1.62
N SER A 22 0.53 0.87 -2.64
CA SER A 22 1.35 2.08 -2.58
C SER A 22 0.74 3.21 -3.41
N MET A 23 0.98 4.46 -2.99
CA MET A 23 0.68 5.65 -3.80
C MET A 23 1.61 6.80 -3.45
N LEU A 24 1.68 7.81 -4.33
CA LEU A 24 2.31 9.08 -4.00
C LEU A 24 1.48 9.85 -2.96
N ALA A 25 2.13 10.72 -2.19
CA ALA A 25 1.50 11.54 -1.16
C ALA A 25 0.34 12.41 -1.66
N ASN A 26 0.34 12.76 -2.95
CA ASN A 26 -0.73 13.51 -3.62
C ASN A 26 -1.90 12.63 -4.10
N GLY A 27 -1.87 11.32 -3.82
CA GLY A 27 -2.91 10.35 -4.18
C GLY A 27 -2.78 9.71 -5.56
N SER A 28 -1.78 10.09 -6.37
CA SER A 28 -1.57 9.52 -7.70
C SER A 28 -0.68 8.26 -7.68
N SER A 29 -0.53 7.62 -8.85
CA SER A 29 0.33 6.44 -9.07
C SER A 29 0.03 5.26 -8.12
N GLN A 30 -1.25 4.92 -7.96
CA GLN A 30 -1.67 3.83 -7.09
C GLN A 30 -1.28 2.47 -7.67
N THR A 31 -0.65 1.60 -6.88
CA THR A 31 -0.21 0.26 -7.29
C THR A 31 -0.57 -0.76 -6.20
N ASN A 32 -1.15 -1.90 -6.59
CA ASN A 32 -1.39 -3.05 -5.69
C ASN A 32 -0.08 -3.84 -5.52
N LEU A 33 0.36 -4.06 -4.28
CA LEU A 33 1.62 -4.70 -3.95
C LEU A 33 1.49 -6.17 -3.52
N SER A 34 0.34 -6.59 -3.01
CA SER A 34 0.15 -7.94 -2.46
C SER A 34 -0.60 -8.89 -3.39
N ARG A 35 -1.43 -8.37 -4.32
CA ARG A 35 -2.17 -9.03 -5.40
C ARG A 35 -2.30 -10.56 -5.25
N ASN A 36 -2.98 -11.02 -4.20
CA ASN A 36 -3.22 -12.44 -3.97
C ASN A 36 -4.68 -12.67 -3.52
N SER A 37 -5.05 -13.87 -3.09
CA SER A 37 -6.41 -14.17 -2.64
C SER A 37 -6.60 -14.11 -1.12
N GLY A 38 -5.51 -13.91 -0.37
CA GLY A 38 -5.49 -13.71 1.07
C GLY A 38 -5.70 -12.25 1.46
N ALA A 39 -5.98 -12.00 2.73
CA ALA A 39 -6.06 -10.64 3.25
C ALA A 39 -4.70 -10.18 3.77
N ASP A 40 -4.20 -9.05 3.27
CA ASP A 40 -2.95 -8.42 3.71
C ASP A 40 -3.25 -7.08 4.41
N VAL A 41 -3.04 -7.03 5.72
CA VAL A 41 -3.56 -5.95 6.58
C VAL A 41 -2.51 -5.16 7.37
N GLU A 42 -1.24 -5.56 7.32
CA GLU A 42 -0.17 -4.95 8.13
C GLU A 42 1.01 -4.46 7.26
N PRO A 43 0.86 -3.36 6.52
CA PRO A 43 1.97 -2.77 5.77
C PRO A 43 3.00 -2.11 6.70
N ALA A 44 4.29 -2.42 6.51
CA ALA A 44 5.40 -1.75 7.19
C ALA A 44 6.49 -1.32 6.21
N TRP A 45 7.08 -0.14 6.44
CA TRP A 45 8.28 0.30 5.72
C TRP A 45 9.52 -0.23 6.43
N GLN A 46 10.39 -0.93 5.70
CA GLN A 46 11.73 -1.27 6.19
C GLN A 46 12.63 -0.04 6.01
N LEU A 47 13.05 0.60 7.10
CA LEU A 47 14.19 1.52 7.10
C LEU A 47 15.46 0.67 7.02
N LYS A 48 16.30 0.92 6.01
CA LYS A 48 17.68 0.43 6.00
C LYS A 48 18.56 1.30 6.89
#